data_AF-A0A8J5TIJ0-F1
#
_entry.id   AF-A0A8J5TIJ0-F1
#
_cell.length_a   1.000
_cell.length_b   1.000
_cell.length_c   1.000
_cell.angle_alpha   90.00
_cell.angle_beta   90.00
_cell.angle_gamma   90.00
#
_symmetry.space_group_name_H-M   'P 1'
#
loop_
_entity.id
_entity.type
_entity.pdbx_description
1 polymer ?
#
loop_
_entity_poly.entity_id
_entity_poly.type
_entity_poly.pdbx_seq_one_letter_code
_entity_poly.pdbx_strand_id
1 'polypeptide(L)'
;MPCKHPAPAGGSIGTPAKVRKVPTMVKKVELLEKLKSGMSYAVCDCHYSRNESSIRYIKRKKKEIHKCIALEATSVANKTLHLRDPVMIKMKKALSIWIENMNSCNVSVDSNYQGQS
;
A
#
# COMPACT_ATOMS: atom_id res chain seq x y z
N MET A 1 25.26 27.36 -50.39
CA MET A 1 26.30 27.45 -49.35
C MET A 1 25.70 26.95 -48.04
N PRO A 2 26.11 25.80 -47.48
CA PRO A 2 25.58 25.36 -46.20
C PRO A 2 26.38 25.99 -45.05
N CYS A 3 25.69 26.71 -44.16
CA CYS A 3 26.27 27.30 -42.97
C CYS A 3 26.66 26.19 -41.97
N LYS A 4 27.97 26.10 -41.69
CA LYS A 4 28.54 25.28 -40.60
C LYS A 4 28.25 25.97 -39.28
N HIS A 5 27.38 25.39 -38.46
CA HIS A 5 27.24 25.81 -37.06
C HIS A 5 28.36 25.16 -36.21
N PRO A 6 29.14 25.94 -35.46
CA PRO A 6 30.15 25.38 -34.56
C PRO A 6 29.49 24.68 -33.36
N ALA A 7 30.09 23.57 -32.93
CA ALA A 7 29.60 22.74 -31.83
C ALA A 7 29.63 23.50 -30.48
N PRO A 8 28.58 23.42 -29.64
CA PRO A 8 28.68 23.92 -28.28
C PRO A 8 29.48 22.93 -27.43
N ALA A 9 30.67 23.36 -27.00
CA ALA A 9 31.37 22.79 -25.88
C ALA A 9 30.55 23.06 -24.61
N GLY A 10 29.71 22.10 -24.22
CA GLY A 10 28.93 22.13 -22.98
C GLY A 10 29.20 20.86 -22.21
N GLY A 11 30.01 20.95 -21.15
CA GLY A 11 30.29 19.85 -20.24
C GLY A 11 28.99 19.25 -19.72
N SER A 12 28.82 17.93 -19.90
CA SER A 12 27.71 17.19 -19.32
C SER A 12 27.91 17.10 -17.82
N ILE A 13 27.50 18.13 -17.08
CA ILE A 13 27.20 17.98 -15.65
C ILE A 13 26.07 16.96 -15.59
N GLY A 14 26.39 15.74 -15.17
CA GLY A 14 25.45 14.64 -15.08
C GLY A 14 24.25 15.04 -14.23
N THR A 15 23.14 15.38 -14.86
CA THR A 15 21.87 15.56 -14.16
C THR A 15 21.55 14.23 -13.48
N PRO A 16 21.28 14.20 -12.17
CA PRO A 16 20.98 12.96 -11.48
C PRO A 16 19.79 12.29 -12.18
N ALA A 17 19.94 11.01 -12.51
CA ALA A 17 18.92 10.24 -13.20
C ALA A 17 17.57 10.42 -12.49
N LYS A 18 16.59 10.99 -13.20
CA LYS A 18 15.28 11.32 -12.63
C LYS A 18 14.62 10.03 -12.14
N VAL A 19 14.54 9.84 -10.82
CA VAL A 19 13.82 8.72 -10.21
C VAL A 19 12.39 8.71 -10.73
N ARG A 20 11.98 7.60 -11.33
CA ARG A 20 10.63 7.46 -11.91
C ARG A 20 9.60 7.46 -10.78
N LYS A 21 8.78 8.51 -10.70
CA LYS A 21 7.64 8.57 -9.78
C LYS A 21 6.53 7.63 -10.25
N VAL A 22 6.56 6.39 -9.76
CA VAL A 22 5.53 5.37 -10.02
C VAL A 22 4.27 5.75 -9.22
N PRO A 23 3.08 5.78 -9.86
CA PRO A 23 1.84 6.04 -9.13
C PRO A 23 1.45 4.85 -8.27
N THR A 24 0.88 5.16 -7.10
CA THR A 24 0.17 4.18 -6.28
C THR A 24 -1.06 3.64 -7.02
N MET A 25 -1.54 2.47 -6.60
CA MET A 25 -2.71 1.83 -7.22
C MET A 25 -3.94 2.74 -7.15
N VAL A 26 -4.17 3.36 -5.99
CA VAL A 26 -5.27 4.32 -5.76
C VAL A 26 -5.26 5.45 -6.78
N LYS A 27 -4.11 6.11 -6.98
CA LYS A 27 -3.98 7.20 -7.96
C LYS A 27 -4.23 6.74 -9.40
N LYS A 28 -3.93 5.48 -9.73
CA LYS A 28 -4.26 4.92 -11.05
C LYS A 28 -5.77 4.76 -11.21
N VAL A 29 -6.48 4.33 -10.17
CA VAL A 29 -7.95 4.15 -10.20
C VAL A 29 -8.65 5.49 -10.28
N GLU A 30 -8.29 6.46 -9.44
CA GLU A 30 -8.84 7.82 -9.49
C GLU A 30 -8.67 8.43 -10.89
N LEU A 31 -7.48 8.30 -11.47
CA LEU A 31 -7.22 8.76 -12.84
C LEU A 31 -8.17 8.09 -13.86
N LEU A 32 -8.42 6.79 -13.73
CA LEU A 32 -9.34 6.06 -14.62
C LEU A 32 -10.79 6.51 -14.45
N GLU A 33 -11.21 6.86 -13.24
CA GLU A 33 -12.54 7.41 -12.95
C GLU A 33 -12.71 8.81 -13.54
N LYS A 34 -11.71 9.68 -13.40
CA LYS A 34 -11.69 11.03 -14.00
C LYS A 34 -11.73 10.97 -15.54
N LEU A 35 -11.01 10.02 -16.14
CA LEU A 35 -11.10 9.77 -17.58
C LEU A 35 -12.47 9.22 -17.99
N LYS A 36 -13.14 8.46 -17.13
CA LYS A 36 -14.51 7.96 -17.38
C LYS A 36 -15.54 9.08 -17.28
N SER A 37 -15.34 10.07 -16.39
CA SER A 37 -16.20 11.24 -16.25
C SER A 37 -16.05 12.28 -17.37
N GLY A 38 -15.23 12.00 -18.40
CA GLY A 38 -15.07 12.86 -19.56
C GLY A 38 -13.92 13.87 -19.46
N MET A 39 -13.03 13.80 -18.46
CA MET A 39 -11.85 14.66 -18.44
C MET A 39 -10.91 14.34 -19.59
N SER A 40 -10.35 15.39 -20.20
CA SER A 40 -9.36 15.24 -21.28
C SER A 40 -8.00 14.79 -20.73
N TYR A 41 -7.20 14.15 -21.59
CA TYR A 41 -5.87 13.70 -21.18
C TYR A 41 -4.94 14.85 -20.79
N ALA A 42 -5.06 16.01 -21.45
CA ALA A 42 -4.27 17.20 -21.12
C ALA A 42 -4.58 17.73 -19.71
N VAL A 43 -5.87 17.78 -19.35
CA VAL A 43 -6.29 18.18 -17.99
C VAL A 43 -5.77 17.19 -16.95
N CYS A 44 -5.81 15.88 -17.25
CA CYS A 44 -5.23 14.87 -16.38
C CYS A 44 -3.69 14.95 -16.30
N ASP A 45 -2.99 15.32 -17.38
CA ASP A 45 -1.53 15.53 -17.37
C ASP A 45 -1.17 16.65 -16.39
N CYS A 46 -1.84 17.80 -16.51
CA CYS A 46 -1.67 18.92 -15.59
C CYS A 46 -1.97 18.53 -14.14
N HIS A 47 -3.14 17.92 -13.88
CA HIS A 47 -3.59 17.60 -12.52
C HIS A 47 -2.69 16.57 -11.82
N TYR A 48 -2.20 15.57 -12.56
CA TYR A 48 -1.37 14.50 -11.99
C TYR A 48 0.13 14.71 -12.23
N SER A 49 0.52 15.83 -12.85
CA SER A 49 1.90 16.17 -13.25
C SER A 49 2.61 14.98 -13.92
N ARG A 50 1.94 14.38 -14.90
CA ARG A 50 2.39 13.14 -15.53
C ARG A 50 2.13 13.18 -17.02
N ASN A 51 3.21 12.97 -17.76
CA ASN A 51 3.22 12.86 -19.22
C ASN A 51 2.00 12.10 -19.75
N GLU A 52 1.33 12.71 -20.73
CA GLU A 52 0.16 12.16 -21.40
C GLU A 52 0.32 10.70 -21.87
N SER A 53 1.52 10.34 -22.37
CA SER A 53 1.84 8.97 -22.79
C SER A 53 1.70 7.95 -21.65
N SER A 54 2.07 8.34 -20.44
CA SER A 54 1.92 7.51 -19.24
C SER A 54 0.45 7.39 -18.83
N ILE A 55 -0.34 8.46 -18.98
CA ILE A 55 -1.79 8.43 -18.73
C ILE A 55 -2.48 7.48 -19.72
N ARG A 56 -2.14 7.57 -21.01
CA ARG A 56 -2.65 6.66 -22.04
C ARG A 56 -2.27 5.20 -21.75
N TYR A 57 -1.05 4.98 -21.28
CA TYR A 57 -0.60 3.64 -20.86
C TYR A 57 -1.41 3.10 -19.68
N ILE A 58 -1.67 3.92 -18.65
CA ILE A 58 -2.50 3.54 -17.50
C ILE A 58 -3.92 3.19 -17.97
N LYS A 59 -4.50 3.98 -18.87
CA LYS A 59 -5.81 3.68 -19.47
C LYS A 59 -5.83 2.33 -20.19
N ARG A 60 -4.79 2.02 -20.97
CA ARG A 60 -4.65 0.72 -21.65
C ARG A 60 -4.62 -0.44 -20.64
N LYS A 61 -3.94 -0.25 -19.52
CA LYS A 61 -3.78 -1.24 -18.44
C LYS A 61 -4.96 -1.31 -17.45
N LYS A 62 -6.07 -0.60 -17.71
CA LYS A 62 -7.26 -0.55 -16.86
C LYS A 62 -7.74 -1.92 -16.38
N LYS A 63 -7.86 -2.90 -17.28
CA LYS A 63 -8.36 -4.24 -16.94
C LYS A 63 -7.43 -4.96 -15.96
N GLU A 64 -6.12 -4.86 -16.16
CA GLU A 64 -5.12 -5.47 -15.27
C GLU A 64 -5.15 -4.80 -13.89
N ILE A 65 -5.25 -3.47 -13.85
CA ILE A 65 -5.39 -2.70 -12.60
C ILE A 65 -6.61 -3.17 -11.80
N HIS A 66 -7.78 -3.29 -12.45
CA HIS A 66 -8.99 -3.78 -11.79
C HIS A 66 -8.87 -5.23 -11.33
N LYS A 67 -8.22 -6.10 -12.11
CA LYS A 67 -7.95 -7.49 -11.71
C LYS A 67 -7.08 -7.58 -10.46
N CYS A 68 -6.01 -6.78 -10.38
CA CYS A 68 -5.16 -6.72 -9.19
C CYS A 68 -5.96 -6.32 -7.94
N ILE A 69 -6.83 -5.32 -8.06
CA ILE A 69 -7.68 -4.87 -6.95
C ILE A 69 -8.66 -5.95 -6.52
N ALA A 70 -9.29 -6.64 -7.47
CA ALA A 70 -10.20 -7.74 -7.14
C ALA A 70 -9.48 -8.89 -6.43
N LEU A 71 -8.26 -9.22 -6.87
CA LEU A 71 -7.40 -10.22 -6.23
C LEU A 71 -7.02 -9.82 -4.80
N GLU A 72 -6.59 -8.58 -4.60
CA GLU A 72 -6.27 -8.03 -3.28
C GLU A 72 -7.50 -8.06 -2.35
N ALA A 73 -8.66 -7.61 -2.85
CA ALA A 73 -9.91 -7.63 -2.09
C ALA A 73 -10.29 -9.05 -1.67
N THR A 74 -10.13 -10.03 -2.55
CA THR A 74 -10.40 -11.45 -2.26
C THR A 74 -9.42 -11.99 -1.22
N SER A 75 -8.13 -11.66 -1.36
CA SER A 75 -7.10 -12.06 -0.38
C SER A 75 -7.40 -11.49 1.01
N VAL A 76 -7.77 -10.20 1.09
CA VAL A 76 -8.16 -9.55 2.35
C VAL A 76 -9.41 -10.22 2.92
N ALA A 77 -10.44 -10.45 2.10
CA ALA A 77 -11.67 -11.10 2.53
C ALA A 77 -11.41 -12.51 3.12
N ASN A 78 -10.57 -13.32 2.47
CA ASN A 78 -10.21 -14.65 2.96
C ASN A 78 -9.47 -14.59 4.31
N LYS A 79 -8.54 -13.64 4.47
CA LYS A 79 -7.84 -13.42 5.75
C LYS A 79 -8.82 -13.00 6.84
N THR A 80 -9.75 -12.08 6.55
CA THR A 80 -10.79 -11.65 7.49
C THR A 80 -11.74 -12.78 7.84
N LEU A 81 -12.15 -13.60 6.87
CA LEU A 81 -12.99 -14.77 7.08
C LEU A 81 -12.31 -15.76 8.02
N HIS A 82 -11.03 -16.07 7.77
CA HIS A 82 -10.26 -16.95 8.65
C HIS A 82 -10.20 -16.38 10.07
N LEU A 83 -9.89 -15.09 10.24
CA LEU A 83 -9.91 -14.44 11.56
C LEU A 83 -11.26 -14.48 12.27
N ARG A 84 -12.35 -14.53 11.51
CA ARG A 84 -13.73 -14.61 11.99
C ARG A 84 -14.26 -16.05 12.09
N ASP A 85 -13.41 -17.05 11.85
CA ASP A 85 -13.78 -18.45 12.03
C ASP A 85 -14.30 -18.65 13.48
N PRO A 86 -15.53 -19.14 13.66
CA PRO A 86 -16.14 -19.34 14.97
C PRO A 86 -15.25 -20.16 15.92
N VAL A 87 -14.48 -21.12 15.41
CA VAL A 87 -13.55 -21.94 16.19
C VAL A 87 -12.41 -21.07 16.74
N MET A 88 -11.78 -20.26 15.87
CA MET A 88 -10.73 -19.34 16.30
C MET A 88 -11.25 -18.27 17.26
N ILE A 89 -12.46 -17.75 17.06
CA ILE A 89 -13.07 -16.79 17.99
C ILE A 89 -13.25 -17.42 19.38
N LYS A 90 -13.80 -18.64 19.44
CA LYS A 90 -13.97 -19.37 20.71
C LYS A 90 -12.63 -19.63 21.39
N MET A 91 -11.63 -20.07 20.63
CA MET A 91 -10.27 -20.30 21.13
C MET A 91 -9.65 -19.01 21.68
N LYS A 92 -9.73 -17.89 20.94
CA LYS A 92 -9.22 -16.59 21.39
C LYS A 92 -9.89 -16.14 22.68
N LYS A 93 -11.22 -16.28 22.78
CA LYS A 93 -11.96 -15.94 24.00
C LYS A 93 -11.53 -16.80 25.20
N ALA A 94 -11.42 -18.10 25.02
CA ALA A 94 -10.98 -19.01 26.08
C ALA A 94 -9.56 -18.68 26.56
N LEU A 95 -8.66 -18.37 25.62
CA LEU A 95 -7.30 -17.96 25.94
C LEU A 95 -7.26 -16.61 26.68
N SER A 96 -8.06 -15.62 26.26
CA SER A 96 -8.17 -14.34 26.97
C SER A 96 -8.63 -14.54 28.41
N ILE A 97 -9.68 -15.35 28.64
CA ILE A 97 -10.18 -15.67 29.99
C ILE A 97 -9.09 -16.38 30.81
N TRP A 98 -8.36 -17.33 30.22
CA TRP A 98 -7.28 -18.03 30.92
C TRP A 98 -6.15 -17.08 31.33
N ILE A 99 -5.72 -16.18 30.44
CA ILE A 99 -4.69 -15.16 30.72
C ILE A 99 -5.16 -14.21 31.83
N GLU A 100 -6.40 -13.71 31.75
CA GLU A 100 -6.99 -12.83 32.77
C GLU A 100 -7.06 -13.53 34.13
N ASN A 101 -7.43 -14.81 34.16
CA ASN A 101 -7.46 -15.62 35.37
C ASN A 101 -6.06 -15.80 35.97
N MET A 102 -5.04 -16.11 35.14
CA MET A 102 -3.66 -16.23 35.60
C MET A 102 -3.07 -14.92 36.11
N ASN A 103 -3.38 -13.80 35.44
CA ASN A 103 -2.96 -12.47 35.87
C ASN A 103 -3.67 -12.02 37.17
N SER A 104 -4.92 -12.45 37.38
CA SER A 104 -5.67 -12.18 38.61
C SER A 104 -5.22 -13.07 39.78
N CYS A 105 -4.77 -14.29 39.47
CA CYS A 105 -4.10 -15.19 40.39
C CYS A 105 -2.62 -14.82 40.62
N ASN A 106 -2.20 -13.57 40.35
CA ASN A 106 -0.84 -13.06 40.55
C ASN A 106 -0.28 -13.63 41.86
N VAL A 107 0.54 -14.68 41.74
CA VAL A 107 0.92 -15.52 42.86
C VAL A 107 1.80 -14.66 43.75
N SER A 108 1.20 -14.06 44.78
CA SER A 108 1.97 -13.62 45.93
C SER A 108 2.46 -14.91 46.56
N VAL A 109 3.72 -15.24 46.27
CA VAL A 109 4.45 -16.26 47.03
C VAL A 109 4.49 -15.69 48.45
N ASP A 110 3.58 -16.16 49.30
CA ASP A 110 3.60 -15.87 50.72
C ASP A 110 4.93 -16.40 51.26
N SER A 111 5.88 -15.47 51.37
CA SER A 111 7.16 -15.65 52.01
C SER A 111 6.94 -15.64 53.50
N ASN A 112 6.22 -16.63 54.03
CA ASN A 112 6.15 -16.79 55.47
C ASN A 112 5.79 -18.22 55.85
N TYR A 113 6.80 -18.98 56.28
CA TYR A 113 6.80 -19.74 57.53
C TYR A 113 8.20 -20.36 57.70
N GLN A 114 9.04 -19.73 58.51
CA GLN A 114 9.83 -20.42 59.54
C GLN A 114 10.48 -19.38 60.46
N GLY A 115 9.78 -19.08 61.56
CA GLY A 115 10.44 -18.60 62.77
C GLY A 115 11.04 -19.79 63.52
N GLN A 116 12.23 -19.62 64.08
CA GLN A 116 12.57 -20.10 65.42
C GLN A 116 13.52 -19.05 66.05
N SER A 117 13.07 -18.49 67.16
CA SER A 117 13.89 -17.77 68.15
C SER A 117 14.56 -18.76 69.09
#